data_AF-A0A8H3BE31-F1
#
_entry.id   AF-A0A8H3BE31-F1
#
_cell.length_a   1.000
_cell.length_b   1.000
_cell.length_c   1.000
_cell.angle_alpha   90.00
_cell.angle_beta   90.00
_cell.angle_gamma   90.00
#
_symmetry.space_group_name_H-M   'P 1'
#
loop_
_entity.id
_entity.type
_entity.pdbx_description
1 polymer ?
#
loop_
_entity_poly.entity_id
_entity_poly.type
_entity_poly.pdbx_seq_one_letter_code
_entity_poly.pdbx_strand_id
1 'polypeptide(L)'
;MRSVVHCFQHDAQGTASPGLIEGVADFVRLRAGFAPPHWKRGNGGGHWDAGYERTAFFLDWLELTKGAGTVKKINMGLCEEIYREDSFWKRVVGENVEDLWEKYQQSL
;
A
#
# COMPACT_ATOMS: atom_id res chain seq x y z
N MET A 1 -10.98 -10.17 -17.43
CA MET A 1 -12.06 -9.61 -16.59
C MET A 1 -11.55 -8.32 -15.98
N ARG A 2 -12.06 -7.16 -16.43
CA ARG A 2 -11.68 -5.85 -15.88
C ARG A 2 -12.52 -5.58 -14.63
N SER A 3 -11.79 -5.35 -13.54
CA SER A 3 -12.12 -4.75 -12.25
C SER A 3 -13.54 -4.17 -12.08
N VAL A 4 -14.29 -4.72 -11.13
CA VAL A 4 -15.53 -4.14 -10.57
C VAL A 4 -15.26 -3.09 -9.48
N VAL A 5 -14.00 -2.62 -9.34
CA VAL A 5 -13.62 -1.66 -8.28
C VAL A 5 -13.75 -0.20 -8.72
N HIS A 6 -14.12 0.04 -9.97
CA HIS A 6 -14.19 1.39 -10.55
C HIS A 6 -15.34 2.29 -10.02
N CYS A 7 -16.11 1.89 -9.01
CA CYS A 7 -17.16 2.75 -8.46
C CYS A 7 -16.79 3.47 -7.15
N PHE A 8 -15.65 3.15 -6.53
CA PHE A 8 -15.23 3.80 -5.26
C PHE A 8 -13.79 4.31 -5.25
N GLN A 9 -13.10 4.30 -6.39
CA GLN A 9 -11.76 4.86 -6.51
C GLN A 9 -11.85 6.32 -6.90
N HIS A 10 -11.77 7.20 -5.88
CA HIS A 10 -11.40 8.59 -6.09
C HIS A 10 -9.92 8.59 -6.52
N ASP A 11 -9.69 8.87 -7.81
CA ASP A 11 -8.44 8.74 -8.54
C ASP A 11 -7.31 9.70 -8.10
N ALA A 12 -7.30 10.25 -6.87
CA ALA A 12 -6.25 11.19 -6.42
C ALA A 12 -5.95 12.32 -7.45
N GLN A 13 -6.98 12.78 -8.18
CA GLN A 13 -6.86 13.71 -9.33
C GLN A 13 -5.87 13.26 -10.44
N GLY A 14 -5.65 11.96 -10.61
CA GLY A 14 -4.77 11.35 -11.60
C GLY A 14 -3.28 11.34 -11.24
N THR A 15 -2.91 11.55 -9.96
CA THR A 15 -1.49 11.74 -9.56
C THR A 15 -0.92 10.68 -8.62
N ALA A 16 -1.74 9.79 -8.05
CA ALA A 16 -1.22 8.70 -7.23
C ALA A 16 -0.66 7.58 -8.12
N SER A 17 0.40 6.91 -7.65
CA SER A 17 0.96 5.79 -8.41
C SER A 17 -0.11 4.69 -8.55
N PRO A 18 -0.32 4.13 -9.75
CA PRO A 18 -1.28 3.05 -9.95
C PRO A 18 -1.04 1.89 -8.98
N GLY A 19 0.23 1.58 -8.70
CA GLY A 19 0.63 0.52 -7.78
C GLY A 19 0.18 0.76 -6.34
N LEU A 20 0.21 2.00 -5.84
CA LEU A 20 -0.23 2.31 -4.49
C LEU A 20 -1.76 2.28 -4.34
N ILE A 21 -2.49 2.83 -5.32
CA ILE A 21 -3.96 2.79 -5.33
C ILE A 21 -4.45 1.34 -5.40
N GLU A 22 -3.86 0.55 -6.30
CA GLU A 22 -4.19 -0.86 -6.45
C GLU A 22 -3.77 -1.66 -5.21
N GLY A 23 -2.60 -1.37 -4.65
CA GLY A 23 -2.09 -1.98 -3.41
C GLY A 23 -2.98 -1.74 -2.19
N VAL A 24 -3.55 -0.55 -2.03
CA VAL A 24 -4.53 -0.27 -0.95
C VAL A 24 -5.81 -1.08 -1.15
N ALA A 25 -6.32 -1.17 -2.39
CA ALA A 25 -7.49 -2.01 -2.68
C ALA A 25 -7.21 -3.49 -2.40
N ASP A 26 -6.00 -3.95 -2.72
CA ASP A 26 -5.54 -5.31 -2.46
C ASP A 26 -5.28 -5.60 -0.98
N PHE A 27 -4.82 -4.62 -0.21
CA PHE A 27 -4.77 -4.71 1.25
C PHE A 27 -6.17 -4.88 1.85
N VAL A 28 -7.16 -4.12 1.39
CA VAL A 28 -8.55 -4.28 1.87
C VAL A 28 -9.08 -5.67 1.55
N ARG A 29 -8.79 -6.20 0.35
CA ARG A 29 -9.13 -7.59 -0.02
C ARG A 29 -8.44 -8.61 0.88
N LEU A 30 -7.15 -8.41 1.17
CA LEU A 30 -6.37 -9.25 2.07
C LEU A 30 -7.00 -9.30 3.47
N ARG A 31 -7.30 -8.13 4.05
CA ARG A 31 -7.93 -8.00 5.36
C ARG A 31 -9.35 -8.54 5.42
N ALA A 32 -10.08 -8.47 4.30
CA ALA A 32 -11.41 -9.04 4.17
C ALA A 32 -11.42 -10.57 3.93
N GLY A 33 -10.24 -11.21 3.85
CA GLY A 33 -10.13 -12.65 3.63
C GLY A 33 -10.34 -13.07 2.17
N PHE A 34 -10.32 -12.12 1.23
CA PHE A 34 -10.47 -12.34 -0.21
C PHE A 34 -9.12 -12.30 -0.96
N ALA A 35 -8.00 -12.51 -0.26
CA ALA A 35 -6.70 -12.63 -0.92
C ALA A 35 -6.68 -13.84 -1.88
N PRO A 36 -6.19 -13.67 -3.10
CA PRO A 36 -5.96 -14.78 -4.01
C PRO A 36 -5.11 -15.90 -3.38
N PRO A 37 -5.46 -17.18 -3.60
CA PRO A 37 -4.80 -18.31 -2.94
C PRO A 37 -3.33 -18.52 -3.35
N HIS A 38 -2.87 -17.85 -4.41
CA HIS A 38 -1.48 -17.90 -4.86
C HIS A 38 -0.59 -16.81 -4.24
N TRP A 39 -1.15 -15.86 -3.49
CA TRP A 39 -0.36 -14.83 -2.83
C TRP A 39 0.51 -15.41 -1.75
N LYS A 40 1.80 -15.09 -1.79
CA LYS A 40 2.76 -15.54 -0.78
C LYS A 40 3.46 -14.35 -0.18
N ARG A 41 3.49 -14.32 1.16
CA ARG A 41 4.29 -13.35 1.90
C ARG A 41 5.76 -13.74 1.72
N GLY A 42 6.55 -12.88 1.11
CA GLY A 42 7.95 -13.18 0.80
C GLY A 42 8.79 -11.96 0.48
N ASN A 43 10.11 -12.14 0.59
CA ASN A 43 11.11 -11.18 0.10
C ASN A 43 11.02 -11.16 -1.42
N GLY A 44 10.28 -10.19 -1.95
CA GLY A 44 10.13 -10.04 -3.39
C GLY A 44 11.37 -9.47 -4.10
N GLY A 45 12.35 -8.93 -3.37
CA GLY A 45 13.48 -8.17 -3.92
C GLY A 45 13.07 -6.93 -4.74
N GLY A 46 13.88 -5.88 -4.79
CA GLY A 46 13.53 -4.64 -5.52
C GLY A 46 12.51 -3.78 -4.76
N HIS A 47 11.78 -2.92 -5.49
CA HIS A 47 10.95 -1.86 -4.90
C HIS A 47 9.63 -2.38 -4.30
N TRP A 48 9.09 -1.66 -3.32
CA TRP A 48 7.90 -2.03 -2.56
C TRP A 48 6.62 -2.08 -3.40
N ASP A 49 6.53 -1.24 -4.44
CA ASP A 49 5.38 -1.10 -5.35
C ASP A 49 5.43 -2.00 -6.61
N ALA A 50 6.46 -2.85 -6.73
CA ALA A 50 6.69 -3.64 -7.95
C ALA A 50 5.64 -4.76 -8.20
N GLY A 51 4.64 -4.91 -7.32
CA GLY A 51 3.55 -5.86 -7.49
C GLY A 51 2.44 -5.75 -6.45
N TYR A 52 1.26 -6.20 -6.85
CA TYR A 52 0.02 -6.15 -6.06
C TYR A 52 0.13 -6.87 -4.72
N GLU A 53 0.51 -8.14 -4.74
CA GLU A 53 0.63 -8.96 -3.53
C GLU A 53 1.63 -8.35 -2.54
N ARG A 54 2.74 -7.82 -3.07
CA ARG A 54 3.84 -7.26 -2.30
C ARG A 54 3.42 -5.99 -1.59
N THR A 55 2.79 -5.08 -2.33
CA THR A 55 2.27 -3.83 -1.80
C THR A 55 1.23 -4.12 -0.72
N ALA A 56 0.32 -5.08 -0.95
CA ALA A 56 -0.69 -5.46 0.03
C ALA A 56 -0.09 -6.03 1.33
N PHE A 57 0.92 -6.89 1.25
CA PHE A 57 1.59 -7.43 2.44
C PHE A 57 2.42 -6.37 3.17
N PHE A 58 3.07 -5.47 2.44
CA PHE A 58 3.78 -4.34 3.03
C PHE A 58 2.84 -3.40 3.80
N LEU A 59 1.69 -3.07 3.21
CA LEU A 59 0.66 -2.26 3.86
C LEU A 59 0.09 -2.96 5.11
N ASP A 60 -0.09 -4.29 5.08
CA ASP A 60 -0.50 -5.05 6.27
C ASP A 60 0.58 -5.03 7.37
N TRP A 61 1.85 -5.13 7.02
CA TRP A 61 2.94 -4.96 7.98
C TRP A 61 2.98 -3.55 8.57
N LEU A 62 2.76 -2.51 7.76
CA LEU A 62 2.66 -1.13 8.24
C LEU A 62 1.51 -0.95 9.22
N GLU A 63 0.33 -1.51 8.91
CA GLU A 63 -0.82 -1.48 9.81
C GLU A 63 -0.52 -2.15 11.16
N LEU A 64 0.24 -3.26 11.16
CA LEU A 64 0.64 -3.98 12.38
C LEU A 64 1.73 -3.25 13.18
N THR A 65 2.68 -2.60 12.52
CA THR A 65 3.84 -1.96 13.16
C THR A 65 3.59 -0.52 13.58
N LYS A 66 2.87 0.25 12.77
CA LYS A 66 2.54 1.66 13.03
C LYS A 66 1.19 1.83 13.73
N GLY A 67 0.40 0.76 13.77
CA GLY A 67 -0.88 0.69 14.46
C GLY A 67 -2.07 0.78 13.50
N ALA A 68 -3.20 0.28 14.00
CA ALA A 68 -4.45 0.25 13.25
C ALA A 68 -4.87 1.67 12.81
N GLY A 69 -5.22 1.81 11.54
CA GLY A 69 -5.56 3.05 10.87
C GLY A 69 -4.43 3.70 10.08
N THR A 70 -3.23 3.10 10.03
CA THR A 70 -2.11 3.62 9.24
C THR A 70 -2.43 3.58 7.75
N VAL A 71 -2.92 2.45 7.23
CA VAL A 71 -3.30 2.34 5.82
C VAL A 71 -4.49 3.24 5.49
N LYS A 72 -5.40 3.45 6.44
CA LYS A 72 -6.48 4.42 6.29
C LYS A 72 -5.95 5.85 6.12
N LYS A 73 -4.95 6.25 6.91
CA LYS A 73 -4.29 7.57 6.77
C LYS A 73 -3.58 7.70 5.43
N ILE A 74 -2.92 6.64 4.96
CA ILE A 74 -2.32 6.59 3.61
C ILE A 74 -3.40 6.83 2.56
N ASN A 75 -4.49 6.06 2.60
CA ASN A 75 -5.60 6.20 1.64
C ASN A 75 -6.23 7.60 1.66
N MET A 76 -6.42 8.19 2.85
CA MET A 76 -6.91 9.56 2.98
C MET A 76 -5.93 10.59 2.43
N GLY A 77 -4.63 10.44 2.71
CA GLY A 77 -3.61 11.33 2.19
C GLY A 77 -3.58 11.35 0.66
N LEU A 78 -3.75 10.18 0.03
CA LEU A 78 -3.85 10.08 -1.43
C LEU A 78 -5.09 10.78 -2.00
N CYS A 79 -6.17 10.90 -1.23
CA CYS A 79 -7.36 11.64 -1.65
C CYS A 79 -7.20 13.16 -1.51
N GLU A 80 -6.32 13.63 -0.61
CA GLU A 80 -6.21 15.03 -0.24
C GLU A 80 -5.11 15.81 -0.98
N GLU A 81 -4.07 15.13 -1.49
CA GLU A 81 -2.92 15.79 -2.12
C GLU A 81 -2.33 15.04 -3.31
N ILE A 82 -1.47 15.73 -4.06
CA ILE A 82 -0.64 15.14 -5.11
C ILE A 82 0.40 14.23 -4.47
N TYR A 83 0.42 12.96 -4.88
CA TYR A 83 1.39 11.99 -4.37
C TYR A 83 2.82 12.39 -4.75
N ARG A 84 3.65 12.60 -3.74
CA ARG A 84 5.10 12.75 -3.86
C ARG A 84 5.73 11.85 -2.81
N GLU A 85 6.27 10.73 -3.26
CA GLU A 85 6.74 9.62 -2.43
C GLU A 85 7.45 10.06 -1.14
N ASP A 86 8.64 10.67 -1.23
CA ASP A 86 9.41 11.06 -0.06
C ASP A 86 8.64 11.95 0.93
N SER A 87 7.96 12.99 0.44
CA SER A 87 7.22 13.92 1.29
C SER A 87 5.94 13.31 1.85
N PHE A 88 5.27 12.46 1.08
CA PHE A 88 4.03 11.81 1.46
C PHE A 88 4.27 10.82 2.60
N TRP A 89 5.25 9.93 2.45
CA TRP A 89 5.56 8.92 3.46
C TRP A 89 6.08 9.53 4.75
N LYS A 90 6.95 10.56 4.67
CA LYS A 90 7.36 11.33 5.85
C LYS A 90 6.19 12.03 6.53
N ARG A 91 5.23 12.57 5.77
CA ARG A 91 4.06 13.27 6.33
C ARG A 91 3.09 12.31 7.02
N VAL A 92 2.79 11.18 6.38
CA VAL A 92 1.75 10.24 6.83
C VAL A 92 2.29 9.25 7.87
N VAL A 93 3.50 8.73 7.67
CA VAL A 93 4.10 7.63 8.44
C VAL A 93 5.32 8.09 9.26
N GLY A 94 5.90 9.25 8.94
CA GLY A 94 7.05 9.82 9.66
C GLY A 94 8.41 9.36 9.15
N GLU A 95 8.46 8.46 8.17
CA GLU A 95 9.68 7.82 7.66
C GLU A 95 9.63 7.68 6.13
N ASN A 96 10.78 7.46 5.50
CA ASN A 96 10.82 7.17 4.06
C ASN A 96 10.27 5.77 3.78
N VAL A 97 9.68 5.59 2.61
CA VAL A 97 9.17 4.29 2.18
C VAL A 97 10.29 3.27 1.99
N GLU A 98 11.46 3.70 1.51
CA GLU A 98 12.64 2.83 1.37
C GLU A 98 13.09 2.27 2.72
N ASP A 99 13.21 3.11 3.75
CA ASP A 99 13.60 2.67 5.10
C ASP A 99 12.55 1.71 5.70
N LEU A 100 11.26 1.98 5.46
CA LEU A 100 10.17 1.11 5.89
C LEU A 100 10.18 -0.23 5.14
N TRP A 101 10.51 -0.21 3.86
CA TRP A 101 10.60 -1.38 3.02
C TRP A 101 11.77 -2.28 3.41
N GLU A 102 12.94 -1.70 3.68
CA GLU A 102 14.08 -2.45 4.22
C GLU A 102 13.74 -3.10 5.56
N LYS A 103 13.06 -2.38 6.46
CA LYS A 103 12.58 -2.93 7.74
C LYS A 103 11.60 -4.07 7.55
N TYR A 104 10.68 -3.95 6.60
CA TYR A 104 9.77 -5.03 6.24
C TYR A 104 10.54 -6.26 5.75
N GLN A 105 11.51 -6.08 4.84
CA GLN A 105 12.36 -7.16 4.33
C GLN A 105 13.17 -7.84 5.44
N GLN A 106 13.63 -7.11 6.45
CA GLN A 106 14.32 -7.67 7.62
C GLN A 106 13.38 -8.40 8.60
N SER A 107 12.07 -8.12 8.54
CA SER A 107 11.07 -8.72 9.42
C SER A 107 10.44 -10.02 8.88
N LEU A 108 10.71 -10.34 7.61
CA LEU A 108 10.28 -11.56 6.92
C LEU A 108 11.23 -12.73 7.19
#